data_AF-A0A2G8S829-F1
#
_entry.id   AF-A0A2G8S829-F1
#
_cell.length_a   1.000
_cell.length_b   1.000
_cell.length_c   1.000
_cell.angle_alpha   90.00
_cell.angle_beta   90.00
_cell.angle_gamma   90.00
#
_symmetry.space_group_name_H-M   'P 1'
#
loop_
_entity.id
_entity.type
_entity.pdbx_description
1 polymer ?
#
loop_
_entity_poly.entity_id
_entity_poly.type
_entity_poly.pdbx_seq_one_letter_code
_entity_poly.pdbx_strand_id
1 'polypeptide(L)'
;MQFLQLPFPTLESFSLTGSDRKMSRQTRNPSSLPLSGTNASRLRYLSLGLTTLLPLESGFPRLTHLSLSRITAPNLHSRITDLLRDCPLLTSLVLRKLQCSTRIATLDFWRPMAPPDPLPLRSGSTESRGLARVILADMDPNLVEYYAALFSHHRPCLQIPISERDPFASREREVFGALYRQYSHGAEDTDVSRLCVTTHAVDHSHTSDDSSRATRGFSVTLANSTNLLRVAVWPKLLERDPYGRRNWRTDVLAPLRALSGVREVWFENVDMIMDCKGLADASATVSLWNLSESDPTQLGVDGARGGLAQALPALANVVIVHNCSSRLRVAGPIQPSIAVLPKRPRAAGPSLEHLRLAIGYDTDDLPRLHGFWRSPLAAADSSAEPRLSQGKVDFTTNLLSALTSDRNEYAYVKHARLVVQVMPHLVLDAEELERLRGFFAAVDVEKIDRLPTMPVPERVRDEMLDLRGFIPGSVLC
;
A
#
# COMPACT_ATOMS: atom_id res chain seq x y z
N MET A 1 19.19 23.38 25.26
CA MET A 1 18.93 23.95 23.92
C MET A 1 20.00 24.94 23.47
N GLN A 2 20.66 25.72 24.36
CA GLN A 2 21.73 26.66 23.98
C GLN A 2 22.84 26.05 23.11
N PHE A 3 23.17 24.77 23.28
CA PHE A 3 24.15 24.06 22.45
C PHE A 3 23.85 24.14 20.94
N LEU A 4 22.57 24.20 20.54
CA LEU A 4 22.18 24.25 19.12
C LEU A 4 22.44 25.63 18.48
N GLN A 5 22.69 26.68 19.28
CA GLN A 5 23.05 28.01 18.78
C GLN A 5 24.50 28.09 18.27
N LEU A 6 25.32 27.07 18.54
CA LEU A 6 26.69 26.99 18.02
C LEU A 6 26.68 26.64 16.52
N PRO A 7 27.70 27.09 15.75
CA PRO A 7 27.84 26.70 14.36
C PRO A 7 28.28 25.23 14.25
N PHE A 8 27.58 24.47 13.42
CA PHE A 8 27.90 23.08 13.10
C PHE A 8 28.10 22.91 11.58
N PRO A 9 29.19 23.46 11.02
CA PRO A 9 29.40 23.53 9.57
C PRO A 9 29.56 22.15 8.92
N THR A 10 29.86 21.11 9.68
CA THR A 10 30.03 19.72 9.23
C THR A 10 28.82 18.84 9.51
N LEU A 11 27.76 19.36 10.13
CA LEU A 11 26.58 18.59 10.49
C LEU A 11 25.78 18.24 9.23
N GLU A 12 25.74 16.95 8.89
CA GLU A 12 24.98 16.45 7.74
C GLU A 12 23.64 15.84 8.14
N SER A 13 23.50 15.37 9.39
CA SER A 13 22.28 14.75 9.90
C SER A 13 21.95 15.24 11.30
N PHE A 14 20.69 15.61 11.54
CA PHE A 14 20.19 16.03 12.84
C PHE A 14 18.85 15.36 13.15
N SER A 15 18.76 14.77 14.33
CA SER A 15 17.54 14.17 14.85
C SER A 15 17.23 14.68 16.25
N LEU A 16 16.00 15.15 16.46
CA LEU A 16 15.51 15.56 17.77
C LEU A 16 14.16 14.89 18.04
N THR A 17 14.13 13.98 19.01
CA THR A 17 12.89 13.34 19.45
C THR A 17 12.64 13.64 20.92
N GLY A 18 11.52 14.30 21.23
CA GLY A 18 11.09 14.55 22.59
C GLY A 18 10.49 13.32 23.28
N SER A 19 10.30 13.39 24.60
CA SER A 19 9.60 12.36 25.38
C SER A 19 8.15 12.78 25.64
N ASP A 20 7.20 11.90 25.29
CA ASP A 20 5.73 12.07 25.39
C ASP A 20 5.27 12.54 26.80
N ARG A 21 5.99 12.11 27.87
CA ARG A 21 5.52 12.26 29.26
C ARG A 21 5.71 13.64 29.91
N LYS A 22 6.43 14.60 29.29
CA LYS A 22 6.81 15.86 29.98
C LYS A 22 6.60 17.16 29.19
N MET A 23 6.26 17.11 27.90
CA MET A 23 6.15 18.34 27.09
C MET A 23 4.94 19.22 27.42
N SER A 24 3.90 18.70 28.06
CA SER A 24 2.70 19.49 28.40
C SER A 24 2.96 20.65 29.39
N ARG A 25 4.10 20.63 30.12
CA ARG A 25 4.47 21.69 31.08
C ARG A 25 5.53 22.68 30.58
N GLN A 26 6.19 22.40 29.45
CA GLN A 26 7.32 23.22 28.97
C GLN A 26 6.90 24.34 28.00
N THR A 27 5.61 24.64 27.93
CA THR A 27 4.98 25.58 26.99
C THR A 27 5.18 27.07 27.31
N ARG A 28 6.03 27.45 28.27
CA ARG A 28 6.23 28.87 28.59
C ARG A 28 7.37 29.57 27.85
N ASN A 29 8.35 28.89 27.26
CA ASN A 29 9.37 29.47 26.35
C ASN A 29 10.37 28.40 25.89
N PRO A 30 10.19 27.79 24.70
CA PRO A 30 10.77 28.36 23.47
C PRO A 30 9.85 28.27 22.23
N SER A 31 9.91 29.30 21.38
CA SER A 31 9.09 29.47 20.16
C SER A 31 9.63 28.74 18.91
N SER A 32 10.90 28.34 18.91
CA SER A 32 11.58 27.79 17.73
C SER A 32 12.71 26.83 18.07
N LEU A 33 13.04 25.94 17.12
CA LEU A 33 14.27 25.18 17.15
C LEU A 33 15.41 26.13 16.79
N PRO A 34 16.41 26.35 17.67
CA PRO A 34 17.54 27.24 17.38
C PRO A 34 18.56 26.52 16.48
N LEU A 35 18.08 26.00 15.35
CA LEU A 35 18.88 25.39 14.29
C LEU A 35 18.54 26.17 13.03
N SER A 36 19.56 26.78 12.42
CA SER A 36 19.42 27.59 11.22
C SER A 36 20.30 27.04 10.10
N GLY A 37 19.93 27.38 8.86
CA GLY A 37 20.71 27.06 7.69
C GLY A 37 22.15 27.53 7.69
N THR A 38 22.37 28.69 8.30
CA THR A 38 23.69 29.31 8.39
C THR A 38 24.59 28.52 9.33
N ASN A 39 24.04 28.04 10.44
CA ASN A 39 24.77 27.22 11.41
C ASN A 39 25.00 25.79 10.91
N ALA A 40 24.08 25.22 10.14
CA ALA A 40 24.12 23.84 9.66
C ALA A 40 24.03 23.77 8.12
N SER A 41 24.91 24.47 7.43
CA SER A 41 24.85 24.65 5.96
C SER A 41 25.04 23.36 5.15
N ARG A 42 25.59 22.29 5.77
CA ARG A 42 25.74 20.96 5.17
C ARG A 42 24.62 19.98 5.55
N LEU A 43 23.62 20.41 6.31
CA LEU A 43 22.54 19.55 6.77
C LEU A 43 21.75 19.00 5.58
N ARG A 44 21.70 17.68 5.48
CA ARG A 44 21.01 16.91 4.44
C ARG A 44 19.80 16.17 5.00
N TYR A 45 19.87 15.74 6.26
CA TYR A 45 18.85 14.93 6.93
C TYR A 45 18.37 15.64 8.20
N LEU A 46 17.07 15.93 8.27
CA LEU A 46 16.44 16.54 9.44
C LEU A 46 15.25 15.69 9.88
N SER A 47 15.30 15.18 11.11
CA SER A 47 14.21 14.42 11.72
C SER A 47 13.77 15.05 13.03
N LEU A 48 12.51 15.47 13.10
CA LEU A 48 11.90 16.06 14.29
C LEU A 48 10.73 15.19 14.75
N GLY A 49 10.79 14.76 16.00
CA GLY A 49 9.81 13.87 16.61
C GLY A 49 9.32 14.41 17.95
N LEU A 50 8.03 14.28 18.27
CA LEU A 50 7.50 14.56 19.61
C LEU A 50 7.94 15.93 20.15
N THR A 51 7.86 16.97 19.33
CA THR A 51 8.36 18.32 19.64
C THR A 51 7.39 19.40 19.17
N THR A 52 7.44 20.56 19.82
CA THR A 52 6.70 21.77 19.40
C THR A 52 7.56 22.73 18.58
N LEU A 53 8.82 22.35 18.36
CA LEU A 53 9.84 23.21 17.77
C LEU A 53 10.02 22.86 16.30
N LEU A 54 9.69 23.80 15.43
CA LEU A 54 10.15 23.82 14.05
C LEU A 54 11.22 24.89 13.89
N PRO A 55 12.16 24.73 12.95
CA PRO A 55 13.05 25.81 12.54
C PRO A 55 12.20 27.03 12.16
N LEU A 56 12.57 28.20 12.66
CA LEU A 56 11.90 29.47 12.34
C LEU A 56 12.73 30.31 11.38
N GLU A 57 14.06 30.12 11.41
CA GLU A 57 15.00 30.78 10.52
C GLU A 57 15.07 30.04 9.19
N SER A 58 15.08 30.82 8.12
CA SER A 58 14.98 30.34 6.75
C SER A 58 16.26 29.64 6.28
N GLY A 59 16.06 28.77 5.29
CA GLY A 59 17.09 28.25 4.40
C GLY A 59 17.76 26.97 4.89
N PHE A 60 17.28 25.81 4.48
CA PHE A 60 18.11 24.60 4.47
C PHE A 60 18.37 24.20 3.01
N PRO A 61 19.24 24.94 2.29
CA PRO A 61 19.37 24.79 0.84
C PRO A 61 19.90 23.42 0.41
N ARG A 62 20.53 22.67 1.33
CA ARG A 62 21.07 21.33 1.09
C ARG A 62 20.23 20.20 1.68
N LEU A 63 19.08 20.52 2.30
CA LEU A 63 18.24 19.50 2.90
C LEU A 63 17.61 18.65 1.80
N THR A 64 17.83 17.34 1.91
CA THR A 64 17.31 16.34 0.96
C THR A 64 16.23 15.48 1.60
N HIS A 65 16.29 15.29 2.92
CA HIS A 65 15.36 14.44 3.66
C HIS A 65 14.82 15.18 4.88
N LEU A 66 13.49 15.29 4.97
CA LEU A 66 12.78 15.89 6.09
C LEU A 66 11.77 14.92 6.66
N SER A 67 11.82 14.70 7.96
CA SER A 67 10.86 13.87 8.71
C SER A 67 10.29 14.66 9.88
N LEU A 68 8.97 14.82 9.90
CA LEU A 68 8.22 15.52 10.95
C LEU A 68 7.19 14.56 11.53
N SER A 69 7.36 14.18 12.79
CA SER A 69 6.53 13.18 13.46
C SER A 69 5.99 13.68 14.79
N ARG A 70 4.68 13.61 14.99
CA ARG A 70 4.01 14.01 16.25
C ARG A 70 4.40 15.43 16.66
N ILE A 71 4.42 16.35 15.69
CA ILE A 71 4.70 17.76 15.91
C ILE A 71 3.42 18.47 16.34
N THR A 72 3.52 19.29 17.37
CA THR A 72 2.41 20.10 17.86
C THR A 72 2.81 21.56 17.94
N ALA A 73 2.25 22.41 17.08
CA ALA A 73 2.56 23.84 17.09
C ALA A 73 1.33 24.68 16.70
N PRO A 74 1.26 25.95 17.15
CA PRO A 74 0.35 26.91 16.56
C PRO A 74 0.77 27.17 15.10
N ASN A 75 -0.22 27.34 14.22
CA ASN A 75 0.00 27.60 12.79
C ASN A 75 0.93 26.57 12.14
N LEU A 76 0.83 25.30 12.55
CA LEU A 76 1.73 24.23 12.13
C LEU A 76 1.83 24.11 10.60
N HIS A 77 0.69 24.18 9.91
CA HIS A 77 0.60 23.99 8.46
C HIS A 77 1.31 25.09 7.67
N SER A 78 1.14 26.35 8.06
CA SER A 78 1.85 27.46 7.41
C SER A 78 3.36 27.35 7.65
N ARG A 79 3.78 27.04 8.88
CA ARG A 79 5.21 26.84 9.21
C ARG A 79 5.85 25.69 8.44
N ILE A 80 5.14 24.58 8.24
CA ILE A 80 5.63 23.48 7.41
C ILE A 80 5.72 23.93 5.95
N THR A 81 4.72 24.64 5.44
CA THR A 81 4.72 25.16 4.05
C THR A 81 5.90 26.10 3.82
N ASP A 82 6.17 27.01 4.75
CA ASP A 82 7.31 27.93 4.69
C ASP A 82 8.64 27.18 4.76
N LEU A 83 8.77 26.20 5.66
CA LEU A 83 9.95 25.34 5.73
C LEU A 83 10.19 24.59 4.42
N LEU A 84 9.15 24.06 3.79
CA LEU A 84 9.26 23.34 2.52
C LEU A 84 9.69 24.27 1.37
N ARG A 85 9.21 25.52 1.36
CA ARG A 85 9.62 26.54 0.38
C ARG A 85 11.12 26.85 0.47
N ASP A 86 11.69 26.74 1.67
CA ASP A 86 13.11 26.98 1.94
C ASP A 86 14.02 25.75 1.70
N CYS A 87 13.47 24.63 1.22
CA CYS A 87 14.19 23.39 0.97
C CYS A 87 14.15 22.98 -0.52
N PRO A 88 14.85 23.70 -1.42
CA PRO A 88 14.76 23.49 -2.87
C PRO A 88 15.32 22.15 -3.36
N LEU A 89 16.17 21.49 -2.56
CA LEU A 89 16.77 20.19 -2.88
C LEU A 89 16.08 19.02 -2.17
N LEU A 90 14.89 19.24 -1.58
CA LEU A 90 14.18 18.21 -0.85
C LEU A 90 13.72 17.10 -1.79
N THR A 91 14.20 15.88 -1.57
CA THR A 91 13.87 14.68 -2.35
C THR A 91 12.90 13.76 -1.61
N SER A 92 12.89 13.77 -0.28
CA SER A 92 12.03 12.91 0.55
C SER A 92 11.42 13.69 1.71
N LEU A 93 10.10 13.61 1.83
CA LEU A 93 9.34 14.20 2.92
C LEU A 93 8.51 13.14 3.65
N VAL A 94 8.56 13.14 4.97
CA VAL A 94 7.71 12.33 5.83
C VAL A 94 6.98 13.22 6.82
N LEU A 95 5.66 13.22 6.74
CA LEU A 95 4.78 13.90 7.70
C LEU A 95 3.98 12.83 8.43
N ARG A 96 4.05 12.83 9.76
CA ARG A 96 3.41 11.81 10.58
C ARG A 96 2.70 12.40 11.80
N LYS A 97 1.44 12.03 12.04
CA LYS A 97 0.68 12.40 13.26
C LYS A 97 0.78 13.89 13.62
N LEU A 98 0.64 14.78 12.65
CA LEU A 98 0.72 16.22 12.89
C LEU A 98 -0.51 16.71 13.66
N GLN A 99 -0.33 17.55 14.67
CA GLN A 99 -1.42 18.06 15.51
C GLN A 99 -1.35 19.59 15.60
N CYS A 100 -2.44 20.28 15.27
CA CYS A 100 -2.54 21.72 15.50
C CYS A 100 -2.99 22.00 16.95
N SER A 101 -2.29 22.88 17.66
CA SER A 101 -2.54 23.11 19.10
C SER A 101 -3.73 24.03 19.41
N THR A 102 -4.43 24.58 18.41
CA THR A 102 -5.52 25.53 18.63
C THR A 102 -6.73 24.84 19.25
N ARG A 103 -6.96 25.05 20.56
CA ARG A 103 -8.06 24.46 21.36
C ARG A 103 -9.48 24.70 20.83
N ILE A 104 -9.66 25.64 19.90
CA ILE A 104 -10.96 25.97 19.28
C ILE A 104 -11.31 25.00 18.12
N ALA A 105 -10.36 24.15 17.73
CA ALA A 105 -10.36 23.40 16.48
C ALA A 105 -11.32 22.21 16.38
N THR A 106 -11.78 21.58 17.46
CA THR A 106 -12.44 20.28 17.34
C THR A 106 -13.81 20.31 16.64
N LEU A 107 -14.44 21.48 16.50
CA LEU A 107 -15.71 21.64 15.79
C LEU A 107 -15.56 22.39 14.45
N ASP A 108 -14.64 23.34 14.32
CA ASP A 108 -14.46 24.11 13.07
C ASP A 108 -13.43 23.53 12.09
N PHE A 109 -12.57 22.58 12.49
CA PHE A 109 -11.63 21.91 11.56
C PHE A 109 -12.32 21.03 10.49
N TRP A 110 -13.61 20.75 10.65
CA TRP A 110 -14.36 20.03 9.63
C TRP A 110 -14.66 20.88 8.40
N ARG A 111 -14.51 22.21 8.47
CA ARG A 111 -14.58 23.03 7.26
C ARG A 111 -13.39 22.66 6.36
N PRO A 112 -13.63 22.40 5.06
CA PRO A 112 -12.56 22.25 4.10
C PRO A 112 -11.62 23.44 4.25
N MET A 113 -10.38 23.20 4.66
CA MET A 113 -9.36 24.24 4.55
C MET A 113 -9.29 24.60 3.06
N ALA A 114 -9.32 25.89 2.74
CA ALA A 114 -9.09 26.31 1.37
C ALA A 114 -7.79 25.63 0.89
N PRO A 115 -7.79 24.99 -0.28
CA PRO A 115 -6.62 24.28 -0.76
C PRO A 115 -5.44 25.27 -0.77
N PRO A 116 -4.30 24.90 -0.18
CA PRO A 116 -3.16 25.80 -0.16
C PRO A 116 -2.66 26.01 -1.57
N ASP A 117 -2.05 27.18 -1.82
CA ASP A 117 -1.33 27.40 -3.06
C ASP A 117 -0.28 26.28 -3.24
N PRO A 118 -0.25 25.60 -4.40
CA PRO A 118 0.73 24.57 -4.67
C PRO A 118 2.15 25.10 -4.46
N LEU A 119 3.03 24.27 -3.88
CA LEU A 119 4.40 24.69 -3.65
C LEU A 119 5.08 24.91 -5.01
N PRO A 120 5.79 26.05 -5.21
CA PRO A 120 6.59 26.30 -6.40
C PRO A 120 7.89 25.49 -6.31
N LEU A 121 7.77 24.17 -6.15
CA LEU A 121 8.90 23.27 -6.33
C LEU A 121 9.35 23.44 -7.79
N ARG A 122 10.66 23.45 -8.05
CA ARG A 122 11.15 23.64 -9.43
C ARG A 122 10.76 22.43 -10.26
N SER A 123 9.83 22.58 -11.21
CA SER A 123 9.65 21.61 -12.29
C SER A 123 10.58 22.06 -13.42
N GLY A 124 11.46 21.18 -13.89
CA GLY A 124 12.08 21.40 -15.20
C GLY A 124 13.34 22.28 -15.24
N SER A 125 14.39 21.87 -14.54
CA SER A 125 15.70 21.82 -15.23
C SER A 125 16.18 20.37 -15.15
N THR A 126 16.71 19.84 -16.24
CA THR A 126 17.14 18.43 -16.42
C THR A 126 18.12 17.93 -15.35
N GLU A 127 18.65 18.82 -14.50
CA GLU A 127 19.63 18.48 -13.46
C GLU A 127 19.09 18.55 -12.02
N SER A 128 17.99 19.26 -11.75
CA SER A 128 17.46 19.39 -10.38
C SER A 128 16.42 18.31 -10.08
N ARG A 129 16.85 17.26 -9.36
CA ARG A 129 15.95 16.23 -8.81
C ARG A 129 15.01 16.87 -7.78
N GLY A 130 13.78 17.15 -8.18
CA GLY A 130 12.73 17.65 -7.29
C GLY A 130 12.27 16.60 -6.26
N LEU A 131 11.24 16.95 -5.50
CA LEU A 131 10.63 16.06 -4.50
C LEU A 131 10.18 14.75 -5.14
N ALA A 132 10.85 13.66 -4.77
CA ALA A 132 10.62 12.34 -5.34
C ALA A 132 9.62 11.53 -4.50
N ARG A 133 9.64 11.68 -3.17
CA ARG A 133 8.81 10.91 -2.23
C ARG A 133 8.13 11.79 -1.19
N VAL A 134 6.86 11.51 -0.94
CA VAL A 134 6.08 12.05 0.18
C VAL A 134 5.39 10.91 0.91
N ILE A 135 5.56 10.85 2.23
CA ILE A 135 4.82 9.92 3.10
C ILE A 135 3.94 10.73 4.04
N LEU A 136 2.62 10.52 3.99
CA LEU A 136 1.63 11.12 4.89
C LEU A 136 1.09 10.03 5.81
N ALA A 137 1.75 9.83 6.94
CA ALA A 137 1.52 8.68 7.82
C ALA A 137 0.65 9.02 9.02
N ASP A 138 -0.36 8.20 9.30
CA ASP A 138 -1.19 8.33 10.50
C ASP A 138 -1.76 9.76 10.65
N MET A 139 -2.25 10.33 9.54
CA MET A 139 -2.79 11.69 9.46
C MET A 139 -4.30 11.66 9.26
N ASP A 140 -4.98 12.68 9.77
CA ASP A 140 -6.39 12.91 9.48
C ASP A 140 -6.60 13.11 7.96
N PRO A 141 -7.70 12.61 7.36
CA PRO A 141 -7.95 12.71 5.93
C PRO A 141 -7.93 14.14 5.39
N ASN A 142 -8.34 15.14 6.18
CA ASN A 142 -8.31 16.55 5.77
C ASN A 142 -6.88 17.06 5.67
N LEU A 143 -6.00 16.57 6.54
CA LEU A 143 -4.57 16.89 6.47
C LEU A 143 -3.94 16.16 5.28
N VAL A 144 -4.32 14.91 5.01
CA VAL A 144 -3.87 14.19 3.81
C VAL A 144 -4.24 14.98 2.56
N GLU A 145 -5.50 15.42 2.44
CA GLU A 145 -6.00 16.26 1.35
C GLU A 145 -5.20 17.57 1.23
N TYR A 146 -5.04 18.30 2.34
CA TYR A 146 -4.30 19.55 2.40
C TYR A 146 -2.85 19.40 1.93
N TYR A 147 -2.10 18.42 2.47
CA TYR A 147 -0.70 18.24 2.10
C TYR A 147 -0.54 17.64 0.71
N ALA A 148 -1.45 16.78 0.25
CA ALA A 148 -1.42 16.29 -1.12
C ALA A 148 -1.67 17.41 -2.14
N ALA A 149 -2.54 18.38 -1.82
CA ALA A 149 -2.80 19.54 -2.66
C ALA A 149 -1.55 20.43 -2.87
N LEU A 150 -0.67 20.55 -1.86
CA LEU A 150 0.61 21.27 -1.97
C LEU A 150 1.51 20.70 -3.08
N PHE A 151 1.37 19.41 -3.40
CA PHE A 151 2.21 18.71 -4.37
C PHE A 151 1.48 18.43 -5.70
N SER A 152 0.33 19.06 -5.93
CA SER A 152 -0.53 18.78 -7.08
C SER A 152 0.14 19.02 -8.44
N HIS A 153 1.10 19.94 -8.52
CA HIS A 153 1.90 20.20 -9.74
C HIS A 153 3.12 19.29 -9.90
N HIS A 154 3.73 18.81 -8.81
CA HIS A 154 4.96 17.99 -8.86
C HIS A 154 4.72 16.47 -8.85
N ARG A 155 3.55 16.04 -8.39
CA ARG A 155 3.11 14.63 -8.29
C ARG A 155 4.24 13.69 -7.86
N PRO A 156 4.77 13.83 -6.64
CA PRO A 156 5.78 12.91 -6.11
C PRO A 156 5.20 11.51 -5.94
N CYS A 157 6.05 10.52 -5.68
CA CYS A 157 5.58 9.23 -5.17
C CYS A 157 4.94 9.45 -3.79
N LEU A 158 3.61 9.34 -3.71
CA LEU A 158 2.83 9.59 -2.51
C LEU A 158 2.46 8.29 -1.81
N GLN A 159 2.80 8.18 -0.53
CA GLN A 159 2.50 7.02 0.32
C GLN A 159 1.68 7.46 1.53
N ILE A 160 0.57 6.77 1.79
CA ILE A 160 -0.37 7.11 2.85
C ILE A 160 -0.62 5.86 3.69
N PRO A 161 0.23 5.57 4.69
CA PRO A 161 -0.05 4.53 5.66
C PRO A 161 -1.04 5.03 6.71
N ILE A 162 -2.13 4.29 6.88
CA ILE A 162 -3.26 4.58 7.77
C ILE A 162 -3.19 3.62 8.96
N SER A 163 -2.92 4.17 10.16
CA SER A 163 -2.90 3.42 11.42
C SER A 163 -4.22 3.49 12.18
N GLU A 164 -4.42 2.48 13.03
CA GLU A 164 -5.57 2.12 13.87
C GLU A 164 -6.37 3.18 14.64
N ARG A 165 -5.90 4.42 14.77
CA ARG A 165 -6.36 5.28 15.87
C ARG A 165 -7.60 6.10 15.61
N ASP A 166 -8.02 6.29 14.37
CA ASP A 166 -9.24 7.04 14.08
C ASP A 166 -10.19 6.22 13.19
N PRO A 167 -11.50 6.18 13.53
CA PRO A 167 -12.49 5.44 12.77
C PRO A 167 -12.61 6.03 11.37
N PHE A 168 -12.44 5.17 10.35
CA PHE A 168 -12.57 5.52 8.94
C PHE A 168 -13.86 6.33 8.70
N ALA A 169 -13.78 7.64 8.44
CA ALA A 169 -14.93 8.53 8.23
C ALA A 169 -15.35 8.56 6.74
N SER A 170 -16.62 8.82 6.46
CA SER A 170 -17.16 8.88 5.08
C SER A 170 -16.36 9.77 4.11
N ARG A 171 -15.68 10.79 4.64
CA ARG A 171 -14.84 11.73 3.89
C ARG A 171 -13.59 11.08 3.29
N GLU A 172 -13.09 9.98 3.83
CA GLU A 172 -11.92 9.29 3.26
C GLU A 172 -12.17 8.77 1.85
N ARG A 173 -13.40 8.30 1.58
CA ARG A 173 -13.80 7.86 0.24
C ARG A 173 -13.65 9.01 -0.76
N GLU A 174 -14.04 10.21 -0.36
CA GLU A 174 -13.93 11.41 -1.20
C GLU A 174 -12.47 11.81 -1.42
N VAL A 175 -11.69 11.86 -0.33
CA VAL A 175 -10.26 12.22 -0.37
C VAL A 175 -9.46 11.23 -1.21
N PHE A 176 -9.54 9.93 -0.92
CA PHE A 176 -8.81 8.92 -1.69
C PHE A 176 -9.32 8.85 -3.13
N GLY A 177 -10.62 9.05 -3.36
CA GLY A 177 -11.16 9.16 -4.72
C GLY A 177 -10.68 10.35 -5.52
N ALA A 178 -10.49 11.50 -4.88
CA ALA A 178 -9.87 12.65 -5.51
C ALA A 178 -8.40 12.36 -5.82
N LEU A 179 -7.66 11.75 -4.89
CA LEU A 179 -6.24 11.40 -5.06
C LEU A 179 -6.02 10.37 -6.17
N TYR A 180 -6.81 9.30 -6.23
CA TYR A 180 -6.68 8.32 -7.31
C TYR A 180 -6.94 8.94 -8.68
N ARG A 181 -7.97 9.78 -8.82
CA ARG A 181 -8.24 10.52 -10.06
C ARG A 181 -7.11 11.47 -10.42
N GLN A 182 -6.60 12.21 -9.44
CA GLN A 182 -5.48 13.12 -9.63
C GLN A 182 -4.24 12.37 -10.14
N TYR A 183 -3.94 11.20 -9.57
CA TYR A 183 -2.77 10.41 -9.95
C TYR A 183 -2.97 9.61 -11.24
N SER A 184 -4.21 9.32 -11.65
CA SER A 184 -4.50 8.71 -12.96
C SER A 184 -4.46 9.71 -14.12
N HIS A 185 -4.91 10.95 -13.93
CA HIS A 185 -5.00 11.98 -14.98
C HIS A 185 -3.65 12.65 -15.34
N GLY A 186 -2.55 11.91 -15.36
CA GLY A 186 -1.25 12.43 -15.83
C GLY A 186 -0.45 11.45 -16.67
N ALA A 187 -1.04 10.30 -16.97
CA ALA A 187 -0.55 9.42 -18.00
C ALA A 187 -0.75 10.12 -19.35
N GLU A 188 0.30 10.18 -20.17
CA GLU A 188 0.12 10.36 -21.63
C GLU A 188 -0.82 9.26 -22.15
N ASP A 189 -1.50 9.45 -23.28
CA ASP A 189 -2.47 8.46 -23.80
C ASP A 189 -1.87 7.04 -23.99
N THR A 190 -0.55 6.93 -24.08
CA THR A 190 0.19 5.66 -24.19
C THR A 190 0.55 5.04 -22.84
N ASP A 191 0.40 5.76 -21.74
CA ASP A 191 0.85 5.31 -20.43
C ASP A 191 -0.21 4.44 -19.73
N VAL A 192 0.17 3.20 -19.47
CA VAL A 192 -0.71 2.19 -18.89
C VAL A 192 -0.81 2.43 -17.39
N SER A 193 -2.00 2.85 -16.95
CA SER A 193 -2.33 2.89 -15.53
C SER A 193 -2.48 1.47 -14.99
N ARG A 194 -1.71 1.18 -13.93
CA ARG A 194 -1.65 -0.10 -13.23
C ARG A 194 -2.15 0.07 -11.81
N LEU A 195 -2.94 -0.91 -11.36
CA LEU A 195 -3.46 -0.95 -10.01
C LEU A 195 -2.97 -2.22 -9.34
N CYS A 196 -2.21 -2.12 -8.24
CA CYS A 196 -1.83 -3.26 -7.42
C CYS A 196 -2.57 -3.27 -6.10
N VAL A 197 -3.05 -4.44 -5.73
CA VAL A 197 -3.64 -4.76 -4.43
C VAL A 197 -2.75 -5.81 -3.77
N THR A 198 -2.07 -5.41 -2.70
CA THR A 198 -1.13 -6.28 -1.97
C THR A 198 -1.62 -6.50 -0.55
N THR A 199 -1.46 -7.72 -0.04
CA THR A 199 -1.49 -7.97 1.41
C THR A 199 -0.09 -8.17 1.96
N HIS A 200 0.13 -7.68 3.16
CA HIS A 200 1.41 -7.80 3.85
C HIS A 200 1.19 -8.28 5.27
N ALA A 201 2.10 -9.14 5.74
CA ALA A 201 2.18 -9.46 7.16
C ALA A 201 2.63 -8.20 7.92
N VAL A 202 1.99 -7.91 9.05
CA VAL A 202 2.41 -6.85 9.95
C VAL A 202 3.07 -7.51 11.15
N ASP A 203 4.39 -7.32 11.27
CA ASP A 203 5.13 -7.79 12.43
C ASP A 203 4.81 -6.90 13.64
N HIS A 204 4.14 -7.48 14.64
CA HIS A 204 3.96 -6.83 15.95
C HIS A 204 5.22 -6.98 16.78
N SER A 205 6.28 -6.27 16.42
CA SER A 205 7.59 -6.37 17.09
C SER A 205 7.61 -5.90 18.55
N HIS A 206 6.47 -5.56 19.16
CA HIS A 206 6.42 -4.91 20.48
C HIS A 206 5.45 -5.52 21.48
N THR A 207 4.65 -6.52 21.10
CA THR A 207 3.84 -7.27 22.07
C THR A 207 4.53 -8.59 22.33
N SER A 208 5.11 -8.76 23.52
CA SER A 208 5.77 -9.99 23.98
C SER A 208 4.83 -11.19 24.15
N ASP A 209 3.69 -11.16 23.48
CA ASP A 209 2.67 -12.20 23.56
C ASP A 209 2.84 -13.08 22.32
N ASP A 210 3.56 -14.19 22.51
CA ASP A 210 3.87 -15.21 21.50
C ASP A 210 2.61 -15.83 20.85
N SER A 211 1.42 -15.52 21.37
CA SER A 211 0.14 -15.98 20.84
C SER A 211 -0.48 -15.04 19.79
N SER A 212 0.12 -13.88 19.51
CA SER A 212 -0.50 -12.91 18.60
C SER A 212 -0.53 -13.44 17.16
N ARG A 213 -1.75 -13.76 16.68
CA ARG A 213 -2.00 -14.13 15.29
C ARG A 213 -1.38 -13.07 14.38
N ALA A 214 -0.54 -13.51 13.44
CA ALA A 214 0.04 -12.64 12.42
C ALA A 214 -1.06 -11.82 11.75
N THR A 215 -1.11 -10.52 12.06
CA THR A 215 -2.20 -9.67 11.58
C THR A 215 -1.79 -9.13 10.21
N ARG A 216 -2.74 -9.07 9.28
CA ARG A 216 -2.45 -8.79 7.86
C ARG A 216 -2.92 -7.41 7.46
N GLY A 217 -2.00 -6.58 7.01
CA GLY A 217 -2.29 -5.30 6.41
C GLY A 217 -2.57 -5.45 4.92
N PHE A 218 -3.11 -4.39 4.34
CA PHE A 218 -3.44 -4.33 2.93
C PHE A 218 -2.95 -3.01 2.34
N SER A 219 -2.58 -2.97 1.07
CA SER A 219 -2.29 -1.73 0.37
C SER A 219 -2.83 -1.73 -1.05
N VAL A 220 -3.33 -0.58 -1.49
CA VAL A 220 -3.62 -0.26 -2.89
C VAL A 220 -2.52 0.63 -3.42
N THR A 221 -1.95 0.27 -4.57
CA THR A 221 -0.98 1.08 -5.28
C THR A 221 -1.52 1.39 -6.67
N LEU A 222 -1.65 2.67 -7.01
CA LEU A 222 -1.89 3.14 -8.36
C LEU A 222 -0.56 3.65 -8.92
N ALA A 223 -0.12 3.10 -10.05
CA ALA A 223 1.13 3.47 -10.70
C ALA A 223 0.94 3.65 -12.20
N ASN A 224 1.69 4.56 -12.78
CA ASN A 224 1.89 4.67 -14.22
C ASN A 224 3.39 4.95 -14.50
N SER A 225 3.79 5.37 -15.69
CA SER A 225 5.20 5.66 -16.01
C SER A 225 5.80 6.81 -15.19
N THR A 226 4.95 7.71 -14.70
CA THR A 226 5.37 8.92 -13.99
C THR A 226 4.99 8.85 -12.52
N ASN A 227 3.73 8.63 -12.19
CA ASN A 227 3.14 8.80 -10.88
C ASN A 227 3.04 7.48 -10.12
N LEU A 228 3.15 7.58 -8.79
CA LEU A 228 2.86 6.48 -7.88
C LEU A 228 2.10 7.01 -6.66
N LEU A 229 0.96 6.39 -6.37
CA LEU A 229 0.17 6.60 -5.18
C LEU A 229 -0.02 5.27 -4.48
N ARG A 230 0.37 5.16 -3.21
CA ARG A 230 0.15 3.97 -2.39
C ARG A 230 -0.62 4.33 -1.14
N VAL A 231 -1.75 3.68 -0.92
CA VAL A 231 -2.53 3.77 0.31
C VAL A 231 -2.41 2.43 1.04
N ALA A 232 -1.86 2.43 2.24
CA ALA A 232 -1.70 1.23 3.06
C ALA A 232 -2.60 1.30 4.29
N VAL A 233 -3.38 0.25 4.54
CA VAL A 233 -4.36 0.16 5.61
C VAL A 233 -3.94 -0.91 6.61
N TRP A 234 -3.94 -0.57 7.89
CA TRP A 234 -3.54 -1.48 8.95
C TRP A 234 -4.58 -2.59 9.25
N PRO A 235 -4.13 -3.79 9.65
CA PRO A 235 -4.98 -4.95 9.87
C PRO A 235 -6.18 -4.77 10.82
N LYS A 236 -6.00 -4.04 11.93
CA LYS A 236 -7.09 -3.91 12.92
C LYS A 236 -8.29 -3.12 12.38
N LEU A 237 -8.10 -2.32 11.34
CA LEU A 237 -9.21 -1.65 10.63
C LEU A 237 -10.01 -2.64 9.79
N LEU A 238 -9.45 -3.81 9.47
CA LEU A 238 -10.13 -4.87 8.71
C LEU A 238 -10.94 -5.81 9.62
N GLU A 239 -10.48 -6.02 10.86
CA GLU A 239 -11.08 -6.97 11.81
C GLU A 239 -12.20 -6.35 12.67
N ARG A 240 -12.22 -5.01 12.79
CA ARG A 240 -12.90 -4.34 13.90
C ARG A 240 -13.80 -3.21 13.41
N ASP A 241 -14.89 -3.57 12.75
CA ASP A 241 -16.09 -2.77 12.92
C ASP A 241 -17.00 -3.42 13.96
N PRO A 242 -16.89 -3.03 15.26
CA PRO A 242 -17.76 -3.55 16.30
C PRO A 242 -19.25 -3.21 16.09
N TYR A 243 -19.57 -2.33 15.13
CA TYR A 243 -20.94 -1.95 14.80
C TYR A 243 -21.43 -2.51 13.45
N GLY A 244 -20.59 -3.23 12.69
CA GLY A 244 -20.96 -3.86 11.42
C GLY A 244 -21.49 -2.91 10.33
N ARG A 245 -21.26 -1.60 10.43
CA ARG A 245 -21.78 -0.55 9.54
C ARG A 245 -20.79 -0.01 8.50
N ARG A 246 -19.48 -0.20 8.66
CA ARG A 246 -18.42 0.39 7.84
C ARG A 246 -17.54 -0.69 7.24
N ASN A 247 -17.69 -0.85 5.93
CA ASN A 247 -16.86 -1.72 5.13
C ASN A 247 -15.74 -0.86 4.52
N TRP A 248 -14.59 -0.78 5.18
CA TRP A 248 -13.40 -0.06 4.68
C TRP A 248 -13.06 -0.46 3.23
N ARG A 249 -13.37 -1.70 2.83
CA ARG A 249 -13.18 -2.17 1.44
C ARG A 249 -14.00 -1.32 0.49
N THR A 250 -15.26 -1.06 0.83
CA THR A 250 -16.10 -0.14 0.06
C THR A 250 -15.50 1.25 0.06
N ASP A 251 -15.03 1.78 1.19
CA ASP A 251 -14.58 3.17 1.23
C ASP A 251 -13.24 3.41 0.50
N VAL A 252 -12.30 2.48 0.60
CA VAL A 252 -10.98 2.57 -0.05
C VAL A 252 -11.02 2.13 -1.51
N LEU A 253 -11.84 1.12 -1.85
CA LEU A 253 -11.89 0.56 -3.21
C LEU A 253 -13.01 1.15 -4.08
N ALA A 254 -14.11 1.65 -3.50
CA ALA A 254 -15.18 2.28 -4.30
C ALA A 254 -14.66 3.42 -5.17
N PRO A 255 -13.68 4.24 -4.76
CA PRO A 255 -13.17 5.27 -5.64
C PRO A 255 -12.37 4.74 -6.83
N LEU A 256 -11.83 3.52 -6.75
CA LEU A 256 -11.18 2.87 -7.88
C LEU A 256 -12.15 2.62 -9.05
N ARG A 257 -13.46 2.64 -8.77
CA ARG A 257 -14.51 2.56 -9.80
C ARG A 257 -14.51 3.73 -10.77
N ALA A 258 -13.93 4.87 -10.38
CA ALA A 258 -13.82 6.02 -11.25
C ALA A 258 -12.60 5.94 -12.19
N LEU A 259 -11.77 4.91 -12.07
CA LEU A 259 -10.52 4.77 -12.82
C LEU A 259 -10.73 4.02 -14.12
N SER A 260 -11.43 4.64 -15.07
CA SER A 260 -11.77 4.03 -16.36
C SER A 260 -10.56 3.64 -17.22
N GLY A 261 -9.39 4.28 -16.99
CA GLY A 261 -8.16 4.04 -17.75
C GLY A 261 -7.25 2.92 -17.22
N VAL A 262 -7.63 2.21 -16.14
CA VAL A 262 -6.80 1.11 -15.63
C VAL A 262 -6.92 -0.10 -16.56
N ARG A 263 -5.80 -0.48 -17.18
CA ARG A 263 -5.75 -1.63 -18.10
C ARG A 263 -5.14 -2.89 -17.48
N GLU A 264 -4.44 -2.74 -16.37
CA GLU A 264 -3.72 -3.82 -15.71
C GLU A 264 -3.92 -3.79 -14.20
N VAL A 265 -4.32 -4.93 -13.62
CA VAL A 265 -4.52 -5.08 -12.17
C VAL A 265 -3.64 -6.20 -11.63
N TRP A 266 -2.93 -5.92 -10.54
CA TRP A 266 -2.07 -6.85 -9.82
C TRP A 266 -2.68 -7.22 -8.48
N PHE A 267 -2.63 -8.50 -8.14
CA PHE A 267 -3.06 -9.05 -6.87
C PHE A 267 -1.90 -9.82 -6.24
N GLU A 268 -1.34 -9.29 -5.16
CA GLU A 268 -0.20 -9.89 -4.47
C GLU A 268 -0.63 -10.40 -3.09
N ASN A 269 -0.39 -11.69 -2.83
CA ASN A 269 -0.66 -12.35 -1.53
C ASN A 269 -2.15 -12.34 -1.11
N VAL A 270 -3.08 -12.22 -2.06
CA VAL A 270 -4.50 -12.00 -1.72
C VAL A 270 -5.20 -13.27 -1.25
N ASP A 271 -4.68 -14.45 -1.60
CA ASP A 271 -5.17 -15.75 -1.13
C ASP A 271 -5.17 -15.89 0.39
N MET A 272 -4.28 -15.15 1.06
CA MET A 272 -4.22 -15.13 2.51
C MET A 272 -5.44 -14.43 3.14
N ILE A 273 -6.12 -13.51 2.47
CA ILE A 273 -7.32 -12.86 3.04
C ILE A 273 -8.45 -13.88 3.27
N MET A 274 -8.53 -14.89 2.41
CA MET A 274 -9.66 -15.81 2.35
C MET A 274 -9.55 -16.97 3.35
N ASP A 275 -8.34 -17.24 3.86
CA ASP A 275 -8.06 -18.29 4.85
C ASP A 275 -8.30 -17.88 6.31
N CYS A 276 -8.88 -16.70 6.55
CA CYS A 276 -9.33 -16.28 7.88
C CYS A 276 -10.56 -17.09 8.32
N LYS A 277 -10.41 -18.42 8.46
CA LYS A 277 -11.40 -19.42 8.91
C LYS A 277 -11.95 -19.18 10.34
N GLY A 278 -11.63 -18.05 10.97
CA GLY A 278 -12.12 -17.66 12.29
C GLY A 278 -13.49 -16.96 12.29
N LEU A 279 -14.00 -16.53 11.13
CA LEU A 279 -15.41 -16.19 10.96
C LEU A 279 -16.12 -17.42 10.39
N ALA A 280 -16.95 -18.07 11.20
CA ALA A 280 -17.59 -19.35 10.88
C ALA A 280 -18.59 -19.32 9.69
N ASP A 281 -18.84 -18.17 9.07
CA ASP A 281 -19.65 -18.05 7.86
C ASP A 281 -18.77 -18.06 6.61
N ALA A 282 -18.37 -19.27 6.20
CA ALA A 282 -17.61 -19.53 4.97
C ALA A 282 -18.33 -19.09 3.67
N SER A 283 -19.58 -18.64 3.75
CA SER A 283 -20.36 -18.11 2.61
C SER A 283 -20.04 -16.65 2.26
N ALA A 284 -19.44 -15.88 3.17
CA ALA A 284 -19.17 -14.45 2.99
C ALA A 284 -17.73 -14.17 2.57
N THR A 285 -17.20 -14.96 1.63
CA THR A 285 -15.98 -14.59 0.90
C THR A 285 -16.30 -13.40 -0.01
N VAL A 286 -16.32 -12.20 0.59
CA VAL A 286 -16.59 -10.94 -0.10
C VAL A 286 -15.44 -10.68 -1.07
N SER A 287 -15.64 -11.06 -2.32
CA SER A 287 -14.75 -10.71 -3.44
C SER A 287 -14.49 -9.20 -3.41
N LEU A 288 -13.24 -8.78 -3.62
CA LEU A 288 -12.86 -7.37 -3.75
C LEU A 288 -13.70 -6.62 -4.81
N TRP A 289 -14.34 -7.37 -5.71
CA TRP A 289 -15.14 -6.83 -6.80
C TRP A 289 -16.63 -6.71 -6.49
N ASN A 290 -17.13 -7.44 -5.48
CA ASN A 290 -18.56 -7.51 -5.12
C ASN A 290 -18.96 -6.42 -4.11
N LEU A 291 -18.46 -5.21 -4.31
CA LEU A 291 -18.71 -4.05 -3.45
C LEU A 291 -20.14 -3.46 -3.58
N SER A 292 -21.10 -4.20 -4.14
CA SER A 292 -22.47 -3.73 -4.43
C SER A 292 -23.56 -4.39 -3.57
N GLU A 293 -23.22 -5.26 -2.63
CA GLU A 293 -24.20 -6.01 -1.83
C GLU A 293 -24.52 -5.38 -0.47
N SER A 294 -24.32 -4.06 -0.32
CA SER A 294 -24.98 -3.37 0.80
C SER A 294 -26.49 -3.40 0.58
N ASP A 295 -27.19 -3.91 1.59
CA ASP A 295 -28.61 -4.20 1.64
C ASP A 295 -29.48 -3.11 0.95
N PRO A 296 -30.25 -3.45 -0.10
CA PRO A 296 -31.21 -2.58 -0.79
C PRO A 296 -32.12 -1.76 0.11
N THR A 297 -32.34 -2.21 1.34
CA THR A 297 -33.37 -1.71 2.22
C THR A 297 -32.98 -0.43 2.99
N GLN A 298 -31.71 -0.01 3.00
CA GLN A 298 -31.25 1.11 3.83
C GLN A 298 -31.03 2.46 3.12
N LEU A 299 -31.07 2.53 1.79
CA LEU A 299 -30.87 3.80 1.07
C LEU A 299 -31.88 3.91 -0.08
N GLY A 300 -32.99 4.61 0.16
CA GLY A 300 -34.04 4.91 -0.81
C GLY A 300 -33.64 5.94 -1.87
N VAL A 301 -32.46 5.78 -2.49
CA VAL A 301 -31.97 6.63 -3.56
C VAL A 301 -31.48 5.75 -4.71
N ASP A 302 -32.20 5.79 -5.83
CA ASP A 302 -32.06 4.93 -7.04
C ASP A 302 -30.76 5.10 -7.86
N GLY A 303 -29.69 5.67 -7.29
CA GLY A 303 -28.46 5.98 -8.03
C GLY A 303 -27.30 5.03 -7.72
N ALA A 304 -26.92 4.20 -8.70
CA ALA A 304 -25.63 3.49 -8.81
C ALA A 304 -25.44 2.14 -8.07
N ARG A 305 -26.14 1.09 -8.55
CA ARG A 305 -25.89 -0.33 -8.20
C ARG A 305 -24.86 -1.02 -9.12
N GLY A 306 -23.67 -0.43 -9.29
CA GLY A 306 -22.60 -1.01 -10.10
C GLY A 306 -21.47 -1.64 -9.27
N GLY A 307 -21.08 -2.89 -9.57
CA GLY A 307 -19.90 -3.55 -8.99
C GLY A 307 -18.58 -3.08 -9.61
N LEU A 308 -17.41 -3.44 -9.04
CA LEU A 308 -16.10 -2.99 -9.54
C LEU A 308 -15.81 -3.48 -10.97
N ALA A 309 -16.38 -4.62 -11.38
CA ALA A 309 -16.23 -5.16 -12.74
C ALA A 309 -16.88 -4.28 -13.82
N GLN A 310 -17.92 -3.51 -13.47
CA GLN A 310 -18.48 -2.48 -14.37
C GLN A 310 -17.61 -1.22 -14.40
N ALA A 311 -16.66 -1.11 -13.48
CA ALA A 311 -16.01 0.14 -13.16
C ALA A 311 -14.62 0.29 -13.77
N LEU A 312 -14.03 -0.82 -14.24
CA LEU A 312 -12.77 -0.82 -14.98
C LEU A 312 -13.01 -1.33 -16.42
N PRO A 313 -13.71 -0.56 -17.27
CA PRO A 313 -14.08 -0.99 -18.61
C PRO A 313 -12.88 -1.25 -19.53
N ALA A 314 -11.72 -0.63 -19.25
CA ALA A 314 -10.49 -0.81 -20.03
C ALA A 314 -9.60 -1.97 -19.52
N LEU A 315 -10.05 -2.72 -18.51
CA LEU A 315 -9.26 -3.80 -17.92
C LEU A 315 -9.03 -4.92 -18.93
N ALA A 316 -7.77 -5.09 -19.34
CA ALA A 316 -7.36 -6.12 -20.28
C ALA A 316 -6.47 -7.19 -19.61
N ASN A 317 -5.70 -6.80 -18.59
CA ASN A 317 -4.68 -7.65 -17.98
C ASN A 317 -4.93 -7.80 -16.49
N VAL A 318 -4.87 -9.04 -15.99
CA VAL A 318 -4.82 -9.32 -14.56
C VAL A 318 -3.62 -10.18 -14.24
N VAL A 319 -2.86 -9.80 -13.22
CA VAL A 319 -1.73 -10.55 -12.68
C VAL A 319 -2.05 -10.94 -11.23
N ILE A 320 -1.98 -12.23 -10.93
CA ILE A 320 -2.15 -12.77 -9.58
C ILE A 320 -0.85 -13.41 -9.14
N VAL A 321 -0.22 -12.85 -8.12
CA VAL A 321 1.06 -13.27 -7.55
C VAL A 321 0.81 -14.02 -6.25
N HIS A 322 1.09 -15.33 -6.29
CA HIS A 322 1.01 -16.26 -5.17
C HIS A 322 2.39 -16.41 -4.53
N ASN A 323 2.72 -15.53 -3.58
CA ASN A 323 3.92 -15.70 -2.77
C ASN A 323 3.69 -16.78 -1.71
N CYS A 324 4.39 -17.90 -1.87
CA CYS A 324 4.25 -19.08 -1.04
C CYS A 324 5.22 -19.07 0.15
N SER A 325 6.06 -18.05 0.33
CA SER A 325 7.02 -17.93 1.43
C SER A 325 6.43 -18.25 2.81
N SER A 326 5.27 -17.68 3.14
CA SER A 326 4.60 -17.92 4.42
C SER A 326 3.85 -19.26 4.47
N ARG A 327 3.39 -19.77 3.32
CA ARG A 327 2.62 -21.03 3.21
C ARG A 327 3.51 -22.26 3.21
N LEU A 328 4.77 -22.16 2.80
CA LEU A 328 5.72 -23.28 2.81
C LEU A 328 6.07 -23.75 4.23
N ARG A 329 5.66 -23.01 5.28
CA ARG A 329 5.66 -23.49 6.66
C ARG A 329 4.52 -24.46 6.99
N VAL A 330 3.47 -24.48 6.17
CA VAL A 330 2.30 -25.35 6.31
C VAL A 330 2.47 -26.50 5.32
N ALA A 331 2.43 -27.73 5.81
CA ALA A 331 2.52 -28.91 4.96
C ALA A 331 1.28 -29.00 4.04
N GLY A 332 1.46 -28.78 2.74
CA GLY A 332 0.40 -28.92 1.75
C GLY A 332 0.81 -28.48 0.34
N PRO A 333 0.07 -28.90 -0.71
CA PRO A 333 0.27 -28.40 -2.06
C PRO A 333 -0.09 -26.91 -2.15
N ILE A 334 0.53 -26.21 -3.11
CA ILE A 334 0.20 -24.82 -3.40
C ILE A 334 -1.07 -24.81 -4.24
N GLN A 335 -2.13 -24.18 -3.74
CA GLN A 335 -3.44 -24.19 -4.39
C GLN A 335 -3.81 -22.78 -4.88
N PRO A 336 -3.29 -22.35 -6.05
CA PRO A 336 -3.56 -21.03 -6.59
C PRO A 336 -5.05 -20.86 -6.87
N SER A 337 -5.54 -19.63 -6.68
CA SER A 337 -6.95 -19.30 -6.84
C SER A 337 -7.15 -18.06 -7.70
N ILE A 338 -8.30 -18.02 -8.38
CA ILE A 338 -8.84 -16.82 -9.04
C ILE A 338 -10.01 -16.23 -8.25
N ALA A 339 -10.27 -16.68 -7.02
CA ALA A 339 -11.37 -16.19 -6.20
C ALA A 339 -11.29 -14.68 -5.89
N VAL A 340 -10.12 -14.08 -6.10
CA VAL A 340 -9.92 -12.64 -6.04
C VAL A 340 -10.67 -11.90 -7.16
N LEU A 341 -11.03 -12.55 -8.27
CA LEU A 341 -11.76 -12.00 -9.39
C LEU A 341 -13.28 -11.89 -9.12
N PRO A 342 -14.03 -11.08 -9.89
CA PRO A 342 -15.48 -11.01 -9.74
C PRO A 342 -16.15 -12.31 -10.18
N LYS A 343 -17.09 -12.79 -9.37
CA LYS A 343 -18.03 -13.84 -9.75
C LYS A 343 -19.21 -13.20 -10.47
N ARG A 344 -19.58 -13.71 -11.65
CA ARG A 344 -20.77 -13.29 -12.43
C ARG A 344 -20.88 -11.77 -12.56
N PRO A 345 -19.98 -11.12 -13.33
CA PRO A 345 -20.13 -9.69 -13.60
C PRO A 345 -21.53 -9.40 -14.15
N ARG A 346 -22.25 -8.44 -13.54
CA ARG A 346 -23.66 -8.14 -13.88
C ARG A 346 -23.85 -7.51 -15.27
N ALA A 347 -22.79 -6.95 -15.85
CA ALA A 347 -22.76 -6.45 -17.22
C ALA A 347 -21.92 -7.39 -18.10
N ALA A 348 -21.77 -7.07 -19.40
CA ALA A 348 -20.68 -7.63 -20.18
C ALA A 348 -19.40 -7.49 -19.35
N GLY A 349 -18.83 -8.62 -18.90
CA GLY A 349 -17.67 -8.63 -18.03
C GLY A 349 -16.50 -7.90 -18.69
N PRO A 350 -15.43 -7.58 -17.93
CA PRO A 350 -14.22 -7.07 -18.56
C PRO A 350 -13.77 -8.06 -19.64
N SER A 351 -13.45 -7.54 -20.82
CA SER A 351 -12.89 -8.33 -21.92
C SER A 351 -11.42 -8.59 -21.61
N LEU A 352 -11.17 -9.53 -20.71
CA LEU A 352 -9.81 -9.88 -20.31
C LEU A 352 -9.08 -10.51 -21.50
N GLU A 353 -7.99 -9.88 -21.90
CA GLU A 353 -7.05 -10.38 -22.90
C GLU A 353 -6.08 -11.37 -22.26
N HIS A 354 -5.57 -11.02 -21.06
CA HIS A 354 -4.56 -11.79 -20.37
C HIS A 354 -4.88 -12.00 -18.88
N LEU A 355 -4.71 -13.24 -18.43
CA LEU A 355 -4.66 -13.60 -17.03
C LEU A 355 -3.29 -14.24 -16.76
N ARG A 356 -2.51 -13.67 -15.85
CA ARG A 356 -1.20 -14.20 -15.45
C ARG A 356 -1.27 -14.70 -14.02
N LEU A 357 -0.87 -15.95 -13.80
CA LEU A 357 -0.71 -16.54 -12.48
C LEU A 357 0.78 -16.74 -12.23
N ALA A 358 1.37 -15.94 -11.33
CA ALA A 358 2.75 -16.09 -10.92
C ALA A 358 2.82 -16.82 -9.58
N ILE A 359 3.51 -17.96 -9.54
CA ILE A 359 3.54 -18.87 -8.40
C ILE A 359 5.00 -19.12 -8.02
N GLY A 360 5.33 -18.81 -6.77
CA GLY A 360 6.71 -18.85 -6.32
C GLY A 360 6.86 -18.46 -4.87
N TYR A 361 8.05 -18.09 -4.48
CA TYR A 361 8.42 -17.67 -3.13
C TYR A 361 9.41 -16.50 -3.24
N ASP A 362 9.58 -15.76 -2.15
CA ASP A 362 10.60 -14.73 -2.07
C ASP A 362 11.99 -15.38 -2.14
N THR A 363 12.88 -14.84 -2.98
CA THR A 363 14.25 -15.33 -3.09
C THR A 363 15.02 -15.21 -1.77
N ASP A 364 14.66 -14.25 -0.92
CA ASP A 364 15.28 -14.08 0.39
C ASP A 364 14.91 -15.21 1.35
N ASP A 365 13.79 -15.90 1.10
CA ASP A 365 13.39 -17.08 1.87
C ASP A 365 13.99 -18.38 1.31
N LEU A 366 14.59 -18.37 0.12
CA LEU A 366 15.15 -19.57 -0.51
C LEU A 366 16.13 -20.33 0.40
N PRO A 367 17.07 -19.72 1.14
CA PRO A 367 17.94 -20.46 2.05
C PRO A 367 17.18 -21.21 3.15
N ARG A 368 16.10 -20.60 3.68
CA ARG A 368 15.24 -21.20 4.71
C ARG A 368 14.42 -22.35 4.13
N LEU A 369 13.88 -22.16 2.93
CA LEU A 369 13.10 -23.16 2.21
C LEU A 369 13.96 -24.35 1.78
N HIS A 370 15.19 -24.10 1.37
CA HIS A 370 16.12 -25.14 0.94
C HIS A 370 16.48 -26.08 2.09
N GLY A 371 16.72 -25.53 3.29
CA GLY A 371 16.88 -26.32 4.51
C GLY A 371 15.63 -27.16 4.80
N PHE A 372 14.44 -26.58 4.64
CA PHE A 372 13.16 -27.28 4.84
C PHE A 372 12.93 -28.41 3.83
N TRP A 373 13.19 -28.19 2.54
CA TRP A 373 13.02 -29.18 1.48
C TRP A 373 14.08 -30.29 1.50
N ARG A 374 15.30 -30.00 1.98
CA ARG A 374 16.39 -30.97 2.05
C ARG A 374 16.47 -31.73 3.37
N SER A 375 15.83 -31.26 4.45
CA SER A 375 15.99 -31.87 5.78
C SER A 375 15.51 -33.33 5.79
N PRO A 376 16.40 -34.32 6.00
CA PRO A 376 16.04 -35.73 6.13
C PRO A 376 15.35 -36.03 7.46
N LEU A 377 15.44 -35.12 8.44
CA LEU A 377 15.09 -35.36 9.84
C LEU A 377 13.59 -35.55 10.10
N ALA A 378 12.72 -35.28 9.14
CA ALA A 378 11.30 -35.64 9.25
C ALA A 378 11.01 -37.10 8.86
N ALA A 379 12.02 -37.87 8.40
CA ALA A 379 11.86 -39.18 7.73
C ALA A 379 12.01 -40.40 8.64
N ALA A 380 12.38 -40.21 9.91
CA ALA A 380 12.81 -41.33 10.73
C ALA A 380 11.65 -42.19 11.26
N ASP A 381 10.44 -41.64 11.42
CA ASP A 381 9.38 -42.36 12.12
C ASP A 381 8.16 -42.67 11.24
N SER A 382 8.12 -43.94 10.80
CA SER A 382 6.94 -44.73 10.36
C SER A 382 6.32 -44.47 8.97
N SER A 383 6.66 -45.38 8.04
CA SER A 383 5.81 -46.07 7.04
C SER A 383 4.69 -45.36 6.24
N ALA A 384 4.59 -44.04 6.24
CA ALA A 384 3.54 -43.31 5.52
C ALA A 384 4.02 -42.80 4.15
N GLU A 385 3.08 -42.78 3.20
CA GLU A 385 3.18 -42.52 1.76
C GLU A 385 4.23 -41.50 1.27
N PRO A 386 4.75 -41.68 0.04
CA PRO A 386 5.81 -40.85 -0.52
C PRO A 386 5.40 -39.38 -0.57
N ARG A 387 6.33 -38.54 -0.09
CA ARG A 387 6.31 -37.07 0.07
C ARG A 387 6.19 -36.26 -1.24
N LEU A 388 5.50 -36.79 -2.24
CA LEU A 388 5.34 -36.25 -3.59
C LEU A 388 4.57 -34.93 -3.66
N SER A 389 4.02 -34.44 -2.55
CA SER A 389 3.23 -33.20 -2.52
C SER A 389 4.04 -31.93 -2.25
N GLN A 390 5.32 -32.02 -1.83
CA GLN A 390 6.14 -30.84 -1.59
C GLN A 390 6.50 -30.12 -2.90
N GLY A 391 6.13 -28.84 -2.99
CA GLY A 391 6.32 -28.05 -4.21
C GLY A 391 5.33 -28.39 -5.33
N LYS A 392 4.39 -29.33 -5.12
CA LYS A 392 3.31 -29.57 -6.07
C LYS A 392 2.35 -28.38 -6.05
N VAL A 393 2.05 -27.87 -7.25
CA VAL A 393 0.96 -26.93 -7.48
C VAL A 393 -0.28 -27.75 -7.84
N ASP A 394 -1.36 -27.54 -7.10
CA ASP A 394 -2.66 -28.21 -7.27
C ASP A 394 -3.67 -27.18 -7.77
N PHE A 395 -3.98 -27.24 -9.06
CA PHE A 395 -5.03 -26.41 -9.66
C PHE A 395 -6.42 -26.99 -9.43
N THR A 396 -6.55 -28.29 -9.13
CA THR A 396 -7.83 -28.98 -9.01
C THR A 396 -8.70 -28.38 -7.91
N THR A 397 -8.13 -28.21 -6.72
CA THR A 397 -8.91 -27.85 -5.52
C THR A 397 -9.57 -26.46 -5.63
N ASN A 398 -8.82 -25.44 -6.08
CA ASN A 398 -9.30 -24.05 -6.06
C ASN A 398 -9.62 -23.53 -7.47
N LEU A 399 -8.64 -23.54 -8.37
CA LEU A 399 -8.78 -22.91 -9.69
C LEU A 399 -9.76 -23.66 -10.59
N LEU A 400 -9.53 -24.94 -10.84
CA LEU A 400 -10.38 -25.76 -11.70
C LEU A 400 -11.78 -25.88 -11.11
N SER A 401 -11.91 -26.13 -9.80
CA SER A 401 -13.21 -26.13 -9.11
C SER A 401 -14.02 -24.85 -9.35
N ALA A 402 -13.36 -23.69 -9.26
CA ALA A 402 -13.99 -22.39 -9.54
C ALA A 402 -14.43 -22.25 -11.01
N LEU A 403 -13.63 -22.75 -11.96
CA LEU A 403 -13.93 -22.71 -13.40
C LEU A 403 -15.00 -23.73 -13.83
N THR A 404 -15.06 -24.88 -13.18
CA THR A 404 -16.03 -25.97 -13.43
C THR A 404 -17.38 -25.74 -12.77
N SER A 405 -17.50 -24.76 -11.88
CA SER A 405 -18.76 -24.49 -11.18
C SER A 405 -19.93 -24.39 -12.16
N ASP A 406 -21.00 -25.17 -11.94
CA ASP A 406 -22.22 -25.23 -12.78
C ASP A 406 -22.81 -23.85 -13.09
N ARG A 407 -22.48 -22.88 -12.22
CA ARG A 407 -22.91 -21.50 -12.26
C ARG A 407 -22.16 -20.64 -13.28
N ASN A 408 -21.13 -21.19 -13.95
CA ASN A 408 -20.24 -20.54 -14.91
C ASN A 408 -19.77 -19.16 -14.42
N GLU A 409 -19.39 -19.07 -13.14
CA GLU A 409 -19.19 -17.79 -12.43
C GLU A 409 -18.06 -16.95 -13.03
N TYR A 410 -17.13 -17.59 -13.74
CA TYR A 410 -15.98 -16.96 -14.39
C TYR A 410 -16.02 -17.07 -15.91
N ALA A 411 -17.21 -17.16 -16.53
CA ALA A 411 -17.35 -17.30 -17.98
C ALA A 411 -16.51 -16.32 -18.81
N TYR A 412 -16.36 -15.08 -18.34
CA TYR A 412 -15.61 -14.03 -19.02
C TYR A 412 -14.10 -14.28 -19.11
N VAL A 413 -13.52 -15.11 -18.24
CA VAL A 413 -12.08 -15.43 -18.31
C VAL A 413 -11.77 -16.42 -19.42
N LYS A 414 -12.77 -17.10 -19.99
CA LYS A 414 -12.56 -18.13 -21.00
C LYS A 414 -11.95 -17.62 -22.30
N HIS A 415 -12.14 -16.34 -22.59
CA HIS A 415 -11.55 -15.68 -23.76
C HIS A 415 -10.13 -15.16 -23.51
N ALA A 416 -9.68 -15.16 -22.25
CA ALA A 416 -8.35 -14.69 -21.90
C ALA A 416 -7.30 -15.76 -22.22
N ARG A 417 -6.10 -15.28 -22.55
CA ARG A 417 -4.88 -16.08 -22.54
C ARG A 417 -4.36 -16.21 -21.12
N LEU A 418 -4.23 -17.43 -20.63
CA LEU A 418 -3.64 -17.75 -19.34
C LEU A 418 -2.12 -17.93 -19.47
N VAL A 419 -1.34 -17.21 -18.67
CA VAL A 419 0.10 -17.42 -18.53
C VAL A 419 0.40 -17.87 -17.11
N VAL A 420 0.91 -19.09 -16.96
CA VAL A 420 1.27 -19.71 -15.69
C VAL A 420 2.78 -19.58 -15.50
N GLN A 421 3.22 -18.63 -14.70
CA GLN A 421 4.63 -18.40 -14.38
C GLN A 421 5.00 -19.13 -13.08
N VAL A 422 5.98 -20.02 -13.13
CA VAL A 422 6.30 -20.92 -12.03
C VAL A 422 7.80 -21.00 -11.79
N MET A 423 8.21 -20.96 -10.52
CA MET A 423 9.63 -21.10 -10.16
C MET A 423 10.15 -22.55 -10.35
N PRO A 424 11.44 -22.76 -10.66
CA PRO A 424 12.00 -24.06 -11.07
C PRO A 424 11.79 -25.24 -10.10
N HIS A 425 11.52 -24.96 -8.83
CA HIS A 425 11.35 -25.98 -7.79
C HIS A 425 9.90 -26.39 -7.55
N LEU A 426 8.97 -25.78 -8.28
CA LEU A 426 7.55 -26.11 -8.21
C LEU A 426 7.18 -27.03 -9.38
N VAL A 427 6.36 -28.03 -9.09
CA VAL A 427 5.94 -29.06 -10.04
C VAL A 427 4.48 -28.83 -10.41
N LEU A 428 4.22 -28.69 -11.71
CA LEU A 428 2.87 -28.64 -12.26
C LEU A 428 2.46 -30.03 -12.73
N ASP A 429 1.19 -30.36 -12.52
CA ASP A 429 0.58 -31.59 -13.03
C ASP A 429 0.17 -31.40 -14.51
N ALA A 430 0.65 -32.26 -15.40
CA ALA A 430 0.38 -32.13 -16.84
C ALA A 430 -1.11 -32.34 -17.17
N GLU A 431 -1.81 -33.23 -16.45
CA GLU A 431 -3.23 -33.47 -16.66
C GLU A 431 -4.06 -32.25 -16.26
N GLU A 432 -3.68 -31.58 -15.17
CA GLU A 432 -4.33 -30.34 -14.74
C GLU A 432 -4.12 -29.20 -15.75
N LEU A 433 -2.92 -29.10 -16.34
CA LEU A 433 -2.64 -28.12 -17.40
C LEU A 433 -3.48 -28.38 -18.65
N GLU A 434 -3.66 -29.64 -19.07
CA GLU A 434 -4.57 -29.97 -20.18
C GLU A 434 -6.02 -29.60 -19.84
N ARG A 435 -6.47 -29.84 -18.61
CA ARG A 435 -7.80 -29.40 -18.17
C ARG A 435 -7.95 -27.89 -18.24
N LEU A 436 -6.94 -27.12 -17.80
CA LEU A 436 -6.96 -25.66 -17.91
C LEU A 436 -7.06 -25.19 -19.37
N ARG A 437 -6.44 -25.88 -20.33
CA ARG A 437 -6.58 -25.56 -21.77
C ARG A 437 -8.01 -25.70 -22.28
N GLY A 438 -8.85 -26.51 -21.62
CA GLY A 438 -10.28 -26.57 -21.90
C GLY A 438 -11.09 -25.35 -21.43
N PHE A 439 -10.52 -24.50 -20.57
CA PHE A 439 -11.21 -23.35 -19.98
C PHE A 439 -10.74 -21.99 -20.51
N PHE A 440 -9.57 -21.89 -21.14
CA PHE A 440 -8.98 -20.63 -21.60
C PHE A 440 -8.72 -20.65 -23.11
N ALA A 441 -8.61 -19.46 -23.73
CA ALA A 441 -8.32 -19.36 -25.15
C ALA A 441 -6.93 -19.90 -25.51
N ALA A 442 -5.96 -19.72 -24.61
CA ALA A 442 -4.63 -20.31 -24.66
C ALA A 442 -4.07 -20.44 -23.25
N VAL A 443 -3.20 -21.43 -23.03
CA VAL A 443 -2.47 -21.61 -21.76
C VAL A 443 -0.99 -21.81 -22.05
N ASP A 444 -0.19 -20.88 -21.55
CA ASP A 444 1.27 -20.96 -21.59
C ASP A 444 1.85 -21.20 -20.20
N VAL A 445 2.98 -21.89 -20.16
CA VAL A 445 3.74 -22.12 -18.94
C VAL A 445 5.13 -21.52 -19.11
N GLU A 446 5.50 -20.63 -18.20
CA GLU A 446 6.79 -19.96 -18.20
C GLU A 446 7.54 -20.29 -16.90
N LYS A 447 8.84 -20.55 -17.02
CA LYS A 447 9.71 -20.66 -15.85
C LYS A 447 10.25 -19.29 -15.49
N ILE A 448 10.17 -18.92 -14.21
CA ILE A 448 10.64 -17.63 -13.71
C ILE A 448 11.62 -17.83 -12.55
N ASP A 449 12.71 -17.05 -12.54
CA ASP A 449 13.69 -17.10 -11.45
C ASP A 449 13.30 -16.23 -10.25
N ARG A 450 12.38 -15.29 -10.45
CA ARG A 450 11.87 -14.37 -9.43
C ARG A 450 10.40 -14.10 -9.66
N LEU A 451 9.66 -13.93 -8.57
CA LEU A 451 8.28 -13.46 -8.64
C LEU A 451 8.25 -12.07 -9.32
N PRO A 452 7.35 -11.84 -10.29
CA PRO A 452 7.23 -10.54 -10.90
C PRO A 452 6.68 -9.54 -9.88
N THR A 453 7.19 -8.32 -9.94
CA THR A 453 6.67 -7.17 -9.19
C THR A 453 5.90 -6.25 -10.13
N MET A 454 4.90 -5.54 -9.60
CA MET A 454 4.23 -4.51 -10.41
C MET A 454 5.26 -3.48 -10.90
N PRO A 455 5.32 -3.17 -12.20
CA PRO A 455 6.17 -2.10 -12.72
C PRO A 455 5.83 -0.76 -12.06
N VAL A 456 6.86 -0.07 -11.57
CA VAL A 456 6.76 1.28 -10.98
C VAL A 456 7.59 2.27 -11.79
N PRO A 457 7.31 3.59 -11.72
CA PRO A 457 8.13 4.60 -12.40
C PRO A 457 9.62 4.41 -12.11
N GLU A 458 10.50 4.56 -13.10
CA GLU A 458 11.97 4.39 -12.92
C GLU A 458 12.54 5.31 -11.82
N ARG A 459 11.91 6.47 -11.60
CA ARG A 459 12.27 7.40 -10.54
C ARG A 459 11.98 6.86 -9.13
N VAL A 460 11.13 5.86 -9.00
CA VAL A 460 10.83 5.14 -7.76
C VAL A 460 11.72 3.91 -7.69
N ARG A 461 12.77 3.98 -6.89
CA ARG A 461 13.59 2.79 -6.58
C ARG A 461 12.81 1.85 -5.65
N ASP A 462 13.07 0.55 -5.73
CA ASP A 462 12.42 -0.45 -4.87
C ASP A 462 12.58 -0.12 -3.37
N GLU A 463 13.74 0.42 -2.97
CA GLU A 463 14.03 0.90 -1.62
C GLU A 463 13.02 1.96 -1.12
N MET A 464 12.41 2.72 -2.04
CA MET A 464 11.43 3.75 -1.70
C MET A 464 10.07 3.14 -1.36
N LEU A 465 9.78 1.90 -1.75
CA LEU A 465 8.52 1.22 -1.45
C LEU A 465 8.59 0.42 -0.15
N ASP A 466 9.78 0.19 0.40
CA ASP A 466 9.91 -0.42 1.72
C ASP A 466 9.48 0.59 2.81
N LEU A 467 8.39 0.25 3.49
CA LEU A 467 7.88 1.02 4.63
C LEU A 467 8.77 0.82 5.87
N ARG A 468 9.58 -0.25 5.92
CA ARG A 468 10.49 -0.56 7.03
C ARG A 468 11.75 0.29 7.01
N GLY A 469 12.19 0.72 5.82
CA GLY A 469 13.42 1.50 5.62
C GLY A 469 13.40 2.91 6.22
N PHE A 470 12.25 3.38 6.73
CA PHE A 470 12.12 4.73 7.30
C PHE A 470 11.46 4.74 8.69
N ILE A 471 11.93 3.87 9.58
CA ILE A 471 11.75 4.07 11.02
C ILE A 471 12.75 5.15 11.46
N PRO A 472 12.30 6.33 11.94
CA PRO A 472 13.22 7.34 12.46
C PRO A 472 14.00 6.76 13.65
N GLY A 473 15.29 6.49 13.45
CA GLY A 473 16.19 5.87 14.43
C GLY A 473 16.82 4.54 14.01
N SER A 474 16.45 3.95 12.86
CA SER A 474 17.05 2.69 12.36
C SER A 474 18.08 2.86 11.24
N VAL A 475 18.30 4.08 10.74
CA VAL A 475 19.51 4.40 9.98
C VAL A 475 20.62 4.56 11.01
N LEU A 476 21.22 3.44 11.38
CA LEU A 476 22.49 3.39 12.11
C LEU A 476 23.48 4.32 11.38
N CYS A 477 23.91 5.37 12.07
CA CYS A 477 25.18 6.03 11.75
C CYS A 477 26.33 5.02 11.90
#